data_AF-A0A225VIV5-F1
#
_entry.id   AF-A0A225VIV5-F1
#
_cell.length_a   1.000
_cell.length_b   1.000
_cell.length_c   1.000
_cell.angle_alpha   90.00
_cell.angle_beta   90.00
_cell.angle_gamma   90.00
#
_symmetry.space_group_name_H-M   'P 1'
#
loop_
_entity.id
_entity.type
_entity.pdbx_description
1 polymer ?
#
loop_
_entity_poly.entity_id
_entity_poly.type
_entity_poly.pdbx_seq_one_letter_code
_entity_poly.pdbx_strand_id
1 'polypeptide(L)'
;MLEFDFNVRLSTSLISAKLCGQLYTMKQARVKPPTCNDAMNIAKRRVFAEALLKHERKGDFIVYYDGTNFNLYSRRRVEQSKESALW
;
A
#
# COMPACT_ATOMS: atom_id res chain seq x y z
N MET A 1 -24.41 3.44 12.95
CA MET A 1 -24.31 2.48 11.84
C MET A 1 -25.40 1.41 12.01
N LEU A 2 -25.26 0.35 12.81
CA LEU A 2 -26.32 -0.70 12.87
C LEU A 2 -27.72 -0.23 13.32
N GLU A 3 -27.82 0.62 14.35
CA GLU A 3 -29.11 1.19 14.79
C GLU A 3 -29.69 2.18 13.76
N PHE A 4 -28.84 2.93 13.05
CA PHE A 4 -29.28 3.91 12.05
C PHE A 4 -29.66 3.23 10.72
N ASP A 5 -28.91 2.22 10.30
CA ASP A 5 -29.05 1.55 9.01
C ASP A 5 -30.10 0.42 9.05
N PHE A 6 -30.30 -0.21 10.21
CA PHE A 6 -31.18 -1.39 10.35
C PHE A 6 -32.23 -1.26 11.46
N ASN A 7 -32.26 -0.15 12.21
CA ASN A 7 -33.15 0.05 13.37
C ASN A 7 -33.05 -1.06 14.44
N VAL A 8 -31.88 -1.71 14.54
CA VAL A 8 -31.62 -2.75 15.54
C VAL A 8 -30.67 -2.20 16.60
N ARG A 9 -31.10 -2.28 17.86
CA ARG A 9 -30.24 -2.04 19.03
C ARG A 9 -29.57 -3.34 19.46
N LEU A 10 -28.24 -3.37 19.38
CA LEU A 10 -27.42 -4.47 19.88
C LEU A 10 -26.54 -3.97 21.01
N SER A 11 -26.41 -4.76 22.08
CA SER A 11 -25.42 -4.48 23.12
C SER A 11 -24.03 -4.85 22.62
N THR A 12 -23.03 -4.13 23.11
CA THR A 12 -21.61 -4.45 22.85
C THR A 12 -21.24 -5.84 23.36
N SER A 13 -21.86 -6.28 24.45
CA SER A 13 -21.69 -7.63 25.00
C SER A 13 -22.18 -8.73 24.06
N LEU A 14 -23.33 -8.53 23.39
CA LEU A 14 -23.87 -9.49 22.43
C LEU A 14 -22.97 -9.61 21.19
N ILE A 15 -22.44 -8.47 20.72
CA ILE A 15 -21.47 -8.44 19.61
C ILE A 15 -20.20 -9.19 20.01
N SER A 16 -19.65 -8.91 21.20
CA SER A 16 -18.45 -9.58 21.72
C SER A 16 -18.66 -11.10 21.85
N ALA A 17 -19.80 -11.53 22.43
CA ALA A 17 -20.13 -12.94 22.56
C ALA A 17 -20.24 -13.65 21.21
N LYS A 18 -20.76 -12.97 20.18
CA LYS A 18 -20.85 -13.53 18.82
C LYS A 18 -19.50 -13.64 18.13
N LEU A 19 -18.59 -12.69 18.38
CA LEU A 19 -17.24 -12.69 17.83
C LEU A 19 -16.28 -13.62 18.58
N CYS A 20 -16.58 -13.95 19.84
CA CYS A 20 -15.80 -14.87 20.65
C CYS A 20 -15.74 -16.26 19.97
N GLY A 21 -14.53 -16.79 19.80
CA GLY A 21 -14.30 -18.06 19.09
C GLY A 21 -14.32 -17.95 17.56
N GLN A 22 -14.62 -16.79 16.99
CA GLN A 22 -14.40 -16.53 15.56
C GLN A 22 -12.98 -16.02 15.32
N LEU A 23 -12.36 -16.45 14.23
CA LEU A 23 -11.11 -15.86 13.73
C LEU A 23 -11.43 -14.50 13.11
N TYR A 24 -11.26 -13.43 13.90
CA TYR A 24 -11.37 -12.06 13.39
C TYR A 24 -10.12 -11.26 13.71
N THR A 25 -9.77 -10.36 12.80
CA THR A 25 -8.70 -9.38 13.00
C THR A 25 -9.29 -8.00 12.77
N MET A 26 -9.14 -7.13 13.76
CA MET A 26 -9.51 -5.72 13.60
C MET A 26 -8.55 -5.05 12.63
N LYS A 27 -9.06 -4.59 11.49
CA LYS A 27 -8.27 -3.77 10.56
C LYS A 27 -8.05 -2.41 11.19
N GLN A 28 -6.78 -2.03 11.36
CA GLN A 28 -6.45 -0.66 11.76
C GLN A 28 -6.69 0.31 10.60
N ALA A 29 -7.37 1.41 10.87
CA ALA A 29 -7.50 2.49 9.91
C ALA A 29 -6.17 3.25 9.86
N ARG A 30 -5.50 3.23 8.70
CA ARG A 30 -4.32 4.07 8.48
C ARG A 30 -4.75 5.51 8.26
N VAL A 31 -4.36 6.41 9.15
CA VAL A 31 -4.54 7.86 8.95
C VAL A 31 -3.64 8.30 7.80
N LYS A 32 -4.24 8.81 6.73
CA LYS A 32 -3.52 9.43 5.61
C LYS A 32 -3.57 10.95 5.76
N PRO A 33 -2.50 11.67 5.37
CA PRO A 33 -2.57 13.12 5.23
C PRO A 33 -3.71 13.51 4.28
N PRO A 34 -4.49 14.56 4.57
CA PRO A 34 -5.61 14.97 3.71
C PRO A 34 -5.13 15.32 2.29
N THR A 35 -3.90 15.81 2.17
CA THR A 35 -3.23 16.12 0.90
C THR A 35 -2.99 14.89 0.03
N CYS A 36 -2.96 13.67 0.60
CA CYS A 36 -2.72 12.45 -0.18
C CYS A 36 -3.91 12.02 -1.04
N ASN A 37 -5.14 12.47 -0.71
CA ASN A 37 -6.37 12.06 -1.39
C ASN A 37 -6.96 13.19 -2.27
N ASP A 38 -6.24 14.29 -2.45
CA ASP A 38 -6.64 15.34 -3.38
C ASP A 38 -6.58 14.83 -4.84
N ALA A 39 -7.60 15.14 -5.64
CA ALA A 39 -7.72 14.70 -7.02
C ALA A 39 -6.51 15.14 -7.87
N MET A 40 -5.99 16.34 -7.61
CA MET A 40 -4.81 16.84 -8.30
C MET A 40 -3.56 16.01 -7.97
N ASN A 41 -3.38 15.63 -6.71
CA ASN A 41 -2.23 14.82 -6.28
C ASN A 41 -2.34 13.38 -6.76
N ILE A 42 -3.56 12.82 -6.84
CA ILE A 42 -3.81 11.51 -7.46
C ILE A 42 -3.40 11.54 -8.94
N ALA A 43 -3.82 12.57 -9.69
CA ALA A 43 -3.46 12.72 -11.10
C ALA A 43 -1.95 12.83 -11.30
N LYS A 44 -1.26 13.68 -10.53
CA LYS A 44 0.20 13.84 -10.59
C LYS A 44 0.94 12.52 -10.32
N ARG A 45 0.52 11.77 -9.29
CA ARG A 45 1.11 10.47 -8.95
C ARG A 45 0.91 9.44 -10.05
N ARG A 46 -0.27 9.43 -10.69
CA ARG A 46 -0.56 8.54 -11.82
C ARG A 46 0.36 8.83 -13.00
N VAL A 47 0.46 10.10 -13.42
CA VAL A 47 1.31 10.52 -14.54
C VAL A 47 2.77 10.13 -14.27
N PHE A 48 3.26 10.39 -13.06
CA PHE A 48 4.61 9.99 -12.65
C PHE A 48 4.81 8.47 -12.72
N ALA A 49 3.87 7.69 -12.18
CA ALA A 49 3.97 6.23 -12.17
C ALA A 49 3.94 5.63 -13.59
N GLU A 50 3.10 6.15 -14.47
CA GLU A 50 3.03 5.72 -15.88
C GLU A 50 4.35 6.01 -16.62
N ALA A 51 4.95 7.18 -16.40
CA ALA A 51 6.25 7.54 -16.95
C ALA A 51 7.37 6.64 -16.40
N LEU A 52 7.40 6.41 -15.09
CA LEU A 52 8.37 5.53 -14.45
C LEU A 52 8.30 4.10 -15.00
N LEU A 53 7.10 3.54 -15.14
CA LEU A 53 6.89 2.21 -15.73
C LEU A 53 7.33 2.15 -17.20
N LYS A 54 7.21 3.24 -17.96
CA LYS A 54 7.71 3.31 -19.34
C LYS A 54 9.23 3.19 -19.39
N HIS A 55 9.95 3.92 -18.53
CA HIS A 55 11.40 3.83 -18.40
C HIS A 55 11.84 2.43 -17.93
N GLU A 56 11.12 1.85 -16.97
CA GLU A 56 11.40 0.49 -16.50
C GLU A 56 11.24 -0.55 -17.63
N ARG A 57 10.17 -0.44 -18.45
CA ARG A 57 9.97 -1.33 -19.61
C ARG A 57 11.03 -1.16 -20.69
N LYS A 58 11.55 0.06 -20.86
CA LYS A 58 12.64 0.34 -21.81
C LYS A 58 13.99 -0.22 -21.35
N GLY A 59 14.09 -0.59 -20.06
CA GLY A 59 15.35 -1.05 -19.46
C GLY A 59 16.27 0.09 -19.06
N ASP A 60 15.74 1.30 -18.92
CA ASP A 60 16.52 2.45 -18.47
C ASP A 60 16.97 2.23 -17.01
N PHE A 61 18.16 2.72 -16.67
CA PHE A 61 18.68 2.64 -15.31
C PHE A 61 17.99 3.69 -14.41
N ILE A 62 17.30 3.22 -13.38
CA ILE A 62 16.52 4.10 -12.49
C ILE A 62 17.26 4.26 -11.17
N VAL A 63 17.57 5.51 -10.83
CA VAL A 63 18.17 5.90 -9.55
C VAL A 63 17.14 6.63 -8.72
N TYR A 64 16.93 6.16 -7.49
CA TYR A 64 16.08 6.78 -6.49
C TYR A 64 16.97 7.51 -5.49
N TYR A 65 16.72 8.81 -5.36
CA TYR A 65 17.35 9.68 -4.38
C TYR A 65 16.26 10.23 -3.47
N ASP A 66 16.35 9.94 -2.17
CA ASP A 66 15.49 10.55 -1.18
C ASP A 66 16.34 11.45 -0.27
N GLY A 67 15.85 12.65 0.04
CA GLY A 67 16.61 13.65 0.82
C GLY A 67 16.59 13.40 2.33
N THR A 68 15.91 12.36 2.78
CA THR A 68 15.69 12.02 4.20
C THR A 68 16.56 10.86 4.67
N ASN A 69 17.02 10.05 3.73
CA ASN A 69 17.83 8.89 3.90
C ASN A 69 18.90 9.01 2.81
N PHE A 70 20.15 9.29 3.19
CA PHE A 70 21.28 9.48 2.27
C PHE A 70 21.64 8.21 1.45
N ASN A 71 20.73 7.24 1.37
CA ASN A 71 20.85 6.01 0.63
C ASN A 71 20.43 6.20 -0.82
N LEU A 72 21.40 6.02 -1.71
CA LEU A 72 21.15 5.91 -3.14
C LEU A 72 20.65 4.49 -3.45
N TYR A 73 19.41 4.35 -3.91
CA TYR A 73 18.89 3.06 -4.38
C TYR A 73 18.84 3.05 -5.91
N SER A 74 19.45 2.04 -6.53
CA SER A 74 19.46 1.88 -7.99
C SER A 74 18.85 0.55 -8.39
N ARG A 75 17.89 0.56 -9.34
CA ARG A 75 17.21 -0.64 -9.82
C ARG A 75 17.60 -0.93 -11.28
N ARG A 76 18.11 -2.15 -11.54
CA ARG A 76 18.36 -2.71 -12.87
C ARG A 76 17.66 -4.07 -12.97
N ARG A 77 17.06 -4.41 -14.13
CA ARG A 77 16.73 -5.82 -14.42
C ARG A 77 18.04 -6.55 -14.71
N VAL A 78 18.53 -7.32 -13.74
CA VAL A 78 19.51 -8.36 -14.02
C VAL A 78 18.70 -9.53 -14.58
N GLU A 79 18.87 -9.87 -15.85
CA GLU A 79 18.59 -11.25 -16.27
C GLU A 79 19.56 -12.11 -15.47
N GLN A 80 19.08 -12.72 -14.39
CA GLN A 80 19.79 -13.82 -13.78
C GLN A 80 19.75 -14.97 -14.79
N SER A 81 20.77 -15.08 -15.65
CA SER A 81 21.21 -16.41 -16.06
C SER A 81 21.53 -17.14 -14.76
N LYS A 82 20.70 -18.13 -14.42
CA LYS A 82 20.91 -18.97 -13.23
C LYS A 82 22.28 -19.62 -13.38
N GLU A 83 23.27 -19.12 -12.65
CA GLU A 83 24.37 -19.95 -12.21
C GLU A 83 24.11 -20.23 -10.74
N SER A 84 23.72 -21.47 -10.50
CA SER A 84 23.57 -22.05 -9.17
C SER A 84 24.90 -21.92 -8.43
N ALA A 85 24.93 -21.09 -7.39
CA ALA A 85 25.94 -21.18 -6.36
C ALA A 85 25.20 -21.32 -5.03
N LEU A 86 25.16 -22.57 -4.54
CA LEU A 86 24.99 -22.88 -3.14
C LEU A 86 25.99 -22.03 -2.34
N TRP A 87 25.52 -21.33 -1.30
CA TRP A 87 26.01 -21.31 0.09
C TRP A 87 25.14 -20.34 0.89
#